data_AF-A0A2N1MLK5-F1
#
_entry.id   AF-A0A2N1MLK5-F1
#
_cell.length_a   1.000
_cell.length_b   1.000
_cell.length_c   1.000
_cell.angle_alpha   90.00
_cell.angle_beta   90.00
_cell.angle_gamma   90.00
#
_symmetry.space_group_name_H-M   'P 1'
#
loop_
_entity.id
_entity.type
_entity.pdbx_description
1 polymer ?
#
loop_
_entity_poly.entity_id
_entity_poly.type
_entity_poly.pdbx_seq_one_letter_code
_entity_poly.pdbx_strand_id
1 'polypeptide(L)'
;MTQAHLDTLLDLFQLSIIALDIEDVRTVLAESSAKGYDWDRKKIENQQADDIIEDEVVTKEGYISYLKENIKISDKSDFYDVKSKKSLLSVKYDEMPFEISGTTDVVIAKKSNANAHTLSHGIQAGIELKKQIKDIDIPQAIGQLLTANIRSNEAVFIVLTNLNEEWIFFWLKDVEGKLNIMQFRVNINIAIPIIERAFSQYDDSLLASRKSFNFRQYMRVGDVSKVRIEEEKTKESMDDNHGLELFLNRSKVSLKMMSQIWRMYMM
;
A
#
# COMPACT_ATOMS: atom_id res chain seq x y z
N MET A 1 -6.95 -3.52 12.83
CA MET A 1 -7.75 -2.27 12.73
C MET A 1 -9.15 -2.64 12.25
N THR A 2 -10.21 -2.03 12.76
CA THR A 2 -11.61 -2.27 12.33
C THR A 2 -12.08 -1.19 11.36
N GLN A 3 -13.25 -1.36 10.72
CA GLN A 3 -13.85 -0.31 9.89
C GLN A 3 -14.10 0.98 10.69
N ALA A 4 -14.65 0.88 11.91
CA ALA A 4 -14.88 2.05 12.76
C ALA A 4 -13.59 2.82 13.11
N HIS A 5 -12.49 2.10 13.35
CA HIS A 5 -11.18 2.74 13.52
C HIS A 5 -10.73 3.45 12.24
N LEU A 6 -10.90 2.82 11.08
CA LEU A 6 -10.58 3.47 9.80
C LEU A 6 -11.40 4.75 9.61
N ASP A 7 -12.72 4.70 9.79
CA ASP A 7 -13.60 5.86 9.62
C ASP A 7 -13.17 7.03 10.51
N THR A 8 -12.78 6.72 11.76
CA THR A 8 -12.25 7.71 12.70
C THR A 8 -10.96 8.36 12.18
N LEU A 9 -10.04 7.57 11.60
CA LEU A 9 -8.80 8.10 11.04
C LEU A 9 -9.02 8.90 9.76
N LEU A 10 -9.97 8.47 8.92
CA LEU A 10 -10.35 9.22 7.72
C LEU A 10 -10.89 10.61 8.10
N ASP A 11 -11.76 10.69 9.09
CA ASP A 11 -12.25 11.99 9.61
C ASP A 11 -11.13 12.83 10.23
N LEU A 12 -10.29 12.22 11.08
CA LEU A 12 -9.22 12.91 11.79
C LEU A 12 -8.22 13.57 10.83
N PHE A 13 -7.84 12.86 9.77
CA PHE A 13 -6.86 13.32 8.78
C PHE A 13 -7.51 13.95 7.54
N GLN A 14 -8.84 14.07 7.51
CA GLN A 14 -9.62 14.54 6.35
C GLN A 14 -9.27 13.80 5.06
N LEU A 15 -9.09 12.48 5.16
CA LEU A 15 -8.73 11.63 4.04
C LEU A 15 -9.97 11.14 3.31
N SER A 16 -9.88 11.09 1.98
CA SER A 16 -10.81 10.33 1.14
C SER A 16 -10.08 9.16 0.49
N ILE A 17 -10.83 8.09 0.15
CA ILE A 17 -10.30 6.96 -0.60
C ILE A 17 -10.71 7.12 -2.07
N ILE A 18 -9.73 7.09 -2.98
CA ILE A 18 -9.94 7.15 -4.43
C ILE A 18 -9.49 5.82 -5.03
N ALA A 19 -10.43 5.06 -5.58
CA ALA A 19 -10.14 3.85 -6.32
C ALA A 19 -9.95 4.17 -7.81
N LEU A 20 -8.84 3.70 -8.39
CA LEU A 20 -8.52 3.82 -9.81
C LEU A 20 -8.90 2.54 -10.55
N ASP A 21 -9.22 2.67 -11.85
CA ASP A 21 -9.57 1.54 -12.70
C ASP A 21 -8.30 0.85 -13.25
N ILE A 22 -8.40 -0.44 -13.55
CA ILE A 22 -7.32 -1.22 -14.16
C ILE A 22 -7.02 -0.77 -15.59
N GLU A 23 -7.99 -0.18 -16.28
CA GLU A 23 -7.79 0.42 -17.61
C GLU A 23 -6.76 1.56 -17.56
N ASP A 24 -6.68 2.31 -16.45
CA ASP A 24 -5.68 3.37 -16.23
C ASP A 24 -4.22 2.85 -16.07
N VAL A 25 -4.03 1.52 -15.99
CA VAL A 25 -2.77 0.88 -15.62
C VAL A 25 -2.23 -0.05 -16.72
N ARG A 26 -3.12 -0.67 -17.52
CA ARG A 26 -2.76 -1.73 -18.48
C ARG A 26 -2.01 -1.25 -19.72
N THR A 27 -2.18 0.00 -20.13
CA THR A 27 -1.61 0.56 -21.37
C THR A 27 -0.08 0.69 -21.35
N VAL A 28 0.60 0.51 -20.21
CA VAL A 28 2.01 0.91 -20.02
C VAL A 28 2.95 -0.22 -19.59
N LEU A 29 2.44 -1.41 -19.26
CA LEU A 29 3.21 -2.50 -18.67
C LEU A 29 3.20 -3.74 -19.56
N ALA A 30 4.38 -4.28 -19.88
CA ALA A 30 4.49 -5.63 -20.40
C ALA A 30 4.05 -6.60 -19.29
N GLU A 31 3.06 -7.45 -19.58
CA GLU A 31 2.60 -8.46 -18.63
C GLU A 31 3.76 -9.38 -18.26
N SER A 32 3.99 -9.57 -16.95
CA SER A 32 4.90 -10.61 -16.50
C SER A 32 4.27 -11.99 -16.71
N SER A 33 5.09 -13.02 -16.91
CA SER A 33 4.63 -14.42 -16.93
C SER A 33 4.77 -15.08 -15.55
N ALA A 34 4.65 -14.28 -14.48
CA ALA A 34 4.91 -14.76 -13.13
C ALA A 34 3.86 -15.79 -12.72
N LYS A 35 4.32 -16.91 -12.18
CA LYS A 35 3.44 -17.92 -11.61
C LYS A 35 3.08 -17.51 -10.20
N GLY A 36 1.79 -17.62 -9.85
CA GLY A 36 1.32 -17.36 -8.49
C GLY A 36 1.95 -18.28 -7.45
N TYR A 37 1.88 -17.86 -6.18
CA TYR A 37 2.40 -18.63 -5.06
C TYR A 37 1.45 -19.75 -4.64
N ASP A 38 1.99 -20.97 -4.57
CA ASP A 38 1.27 -22.16 -4.14
C ASP A 38 1.26 -22.26 -2.60
N TRP A 39 0.19 -21.74 -1.99
CA TRP A 39 -0.01 -21.74 -0.53
C TRP A 39 -0.10 -23.15 0.07
N ASP A 40 -0.38 -24.18 -0.75
CA ASP A 40 -0.68 -25.54 -0.32
C ASP A 40 0.43 -26.55 -0.69
N ARG A 41 1.54 -26.12 -1.31
CA ARG A 41 2.64 -26.98 -1.80
C ARG A 41 3.34 -27.84 -0.74
N LYS A 42 3.03 -27.71 0.54
CA LYS A 42 3.61 -28.55 1.60
C LYS A 42 2.93 -29.91 1.67
N LYS A 43 3.24 -30.83 0.73
CA LYS A 43 2.85 -32.24 0.92
C LYS A 43 3.50 -33.32 0.05
N ILE A 44 4.81 -33.31 -0.22
CA ILE A 44 5.45 -34.54 -0.76
C ILE A 44 6.64 -35.06 0.05
N GLU A 45 7.32 -34.27 0.88
CA GLU A 45 8.45 -34.79 1.67
C GLU A 45 8.16 -34.67 3.17
N ASN A 46 8.12 -35.84 3.84
CA ASN A 46 7.99 -36.08 5.28
C ASN A 46 6.56 -36.25 5.83
N GLN A 47 5.95 -37.39 5.49
CA GLN A 47 5.05 -38.06 6.44
C GLN A 47 5.89 -38.76 7.51
N GLN A 48 6.35 -38.02 8.53
CA GLN A 48 6.63 -38.59 9.85
C GLN A 48 6.86 -37.50 10.91
N ALA A 49 6.14 -37.67 12.02
CA ALA A 49 6.30 -37.08 13.34
C ALA A 49 5.84 -35.62 13.57
N ASP A 50 4.75 -35.51 14.34
CA ASP A 50 4.55 -34.63 15.49
C ASP A 50 5.47 -33.40 15.60
N ASP A 51 5.04 -32.25 15.08
CA ASP A 51 5.26 -30.93 15.69
C ASP A 51 4.45 -29.84 14.95
N ILE A 52 3.46 -29.24 15.62
CA ILE A 52 2.55 -28.20 15.09
C ILE A 52 3.28 -26.84 14.87
N ILE A 53 4.60 -26.79 15.02
CA ILE A 53 5.41 -25.55 14.97
C ILE A 53 6.10 -25.37 13.60
N GLU A 54 6.36 -26.43 12.84
CA GLU A 54 7.06 -26.35 11.54
C GLU A 54 6.20 -25.70 10.43
N ASP A 55 4.87 -25.77 10.56
CA ASP A 55 3.93 -25.29 9.55
C ASP A 55 3.98 -23.78 9.33
N GLU A 56 4.19 -23.00 10.38
CA GLU A 56 4.29 -21.54 10.27
C GLU A 56 5.68 -21.08 9.80
N VAL A 57 6.75 -21.81 10.15
CA VAL A 57 8.13 -21.45 9.77
C VAL A 57 8.38 -21.74 8.29
N VAL A 58 8.00 -22.93 7.81
CA VAL A 58 8.25 -23.31 6.41
C VAL A 58 7.31 -22.55 5.44
N THR A 59 6.17 -22.01 5.90
CA THR A 59 5.37 -21.08 5.08
C THR A 59 6.00 -19.68 5.02
N LYS A 60 6.64 -19.21 6.11
CA LYS A 60 7.37 -17.94 6.16
C LYS A 60 8.56 -17.89 5.20
N GLU A 61 9.40 -18.92 5.25
CA GLU A 61 10.57 -19.03 4.36
C GLU A 61 10.15 -19.12 2.88
N GLY A 62 9.02 -19.79 2.61
CA GLY A 62 8.50 -19.98 1.26
C GLY A 62 8.07 -18.68 0.58
N TYR A 63 7.24 -17.84 1.21
CA TYR A 63 6.77 -16.62 0.54
C TYR A 63 7.86 -15.55 0.44
N ILE A 64 8.80 -15.46 1.40
CA ILE A 64 9.93 -14.52 1.29
C ILE A 64 10.82 -14.90 0.11
N SER A 65 11.16 -16.19 -0.02
CA SER A 65 11.97 -16.69 -1.14
C SER A 65 11.27 -16.42 -2.45
N TYR A 66 9.97 -16.71 -2.53
CA TYR A 66 9.14 -16.39 -3.69
C TYR A 66 9.20 -14.90 -4.06
N LEU A 67 9.01 -13.99 -3.11
CA LEU A 67 9.08 -12.54 -3.36
C LEU A 67 10.45 -12.12 -3.90
N LYS A 68 11.55 -12.61 -3.28
CA LYS A 68 12.92 -12.29 -3.68
C LYS A 68 13.29 -12.83 -5.07
N GLU A 69 12.78 -13.99 -5.43
CA GLU A 69 13.03 -14.62 -6.74
C GLU A 69 12.22 -13.98 -7.86
N ASN A 70 11.02 -13.47 -7.57
CA ASN A 70 10.08 -13.01 -8.59
C ASN A 70 9.97 -11.48 -8.71
N ILE A 71 10.49 -10.71 -7.75
CA ILE A 71 10.39 -9.24 -7.76
C ILE A 71 11.78 -8.62 -7.62
N LYS A 72 12.23 -7.93 -8.66
CA LYS A 72 13.50 -7.20 -8.64
C LYS A 72 13.32 -5.83 -7.98
N ILE A 73 14.19 -5.54 -7.02
CA ILE A 73 14.27 -4.24 -6.36
C ILE A 73 15.69 -3.70 -6.45
N SER A 74 15.88 -2.40 -6.15
CA SER A 74 17.22 -1.80 -6.09
C SER A 74 18.10 -2.52 -5.08
N ASP A 75 19.40 -2.60 -5.39
CA ASP A 75 20.47 -3.10 -4.53
C ASP A 75 20.56 -2.39 -3.16
N LYS A 76 20.03 -1.17 -3.03
CA LYS A 76 19.95 -0.39 -1.78
C LYS A 76 18.85 -0.87 -0.83
N SER A 77 17.95 -1.75 -1.28
CA SER A 77 16.80 -2.22 -0.52
C SER A 77 16.74 -3.74 -0.44
N ASP A 78 16.03 -4.28 0.57
CA ASP A 78 15.81 -5.72 0.73
C ASP A 78 14.41 -6.00 1.30
N PHE A 79 13.96 -7.24 1.15
CA PHE A 79 12.77 -7.76 1.81
C PHE A 79 13.11 -8.25 3.22
N TYR A 80 12.31 -7.82 4.19
CA TYR A 80 12.44 -8.21 5.59
C TYR A 80 11.12 -8.82 6.07
N ASP A 81 11.19 -10.04 6.60
CA ASP A 81 10.10 -10.61 7.41
C ASP A 81 10.03 -9.82 8.72
N VAL A 82 8.86 -9.24 8.98
CA VAL A 82 8.60 -8.44 10.16
C VAL A 82 7.34 -8.87 10.90
N LYS A 83 6.77 -10.03 10.56
CA LYS A 83 5.57 -10.55 11.19
C LYS A 83 5.73 -10.72 12.70
N SER A 84 6.93 -11.08 13.15
CA SER A 84 7.27 -11.21 14.58
C SER A 84 7.51 -9.87 15.29
N LYS A 85 7.75 -8.78 14.56
CA LYS A 85 8.03 -7.44 15.11
C LYS A 85 6.74 -6.66 15.35
N LYS A 86 5.95 -7.11 16.33
CA LYS A 86 4.58 -6.64 16.61
C LYS A 86 4.40 -5.13 16.80
N SER A 87 5.46 -4.39 17.10
CA SER A 87 5.45 -2.94 17.30
C SER A 87 6.11 -2.13 16.19
N LEU A 88 6.53 -2.77 15.08
CA LEU A 88 7.26 -2.09 14.00
C LEU A 88 6.47 -0.92 13.41
N LEU A 89 5.15 -1.07 13.31
CA LEU A 89 4.22 -0.08 12.80
C LEU A 89 3.33 0.51 13.90
N SER A 90 3.73 0.39 15.18
CA SER A 90 2.99 1.01 16.27
C SER A 90 3.24 2.52 16.32
N VAL A 91 2.15 3.28 16.46
CA VAL A 91 2.13 4.73 16.61
C VAL A 91 1.20 5.10 17.75
N LYS A 92 1.72 5.94 18.65
CA LYS A 92 0.98 6.53 19.76
C LYS A 92 1.32 8.00 19.85
N TYR A 93 0.31 8.84 19.73
CA TYR A 93 0.36 10.28 19.99
C TYR A 93 -0.80 10.64 20.91
N ASP A 94 -0.61 11.65 21.75
CA ASP A 94 -1.63 12.06 22.73
C ASP A 94 -2.88 12.61 22.05
N GLU A 95 -2.73 13.16 20.84
CA GLU A 95 -3.81 13.71 20.04
C GLU A 95 -4.52 12.66 19.15
N MET A 96 -4.03 11.41 19.11
CA MET A 96 -4.71 10.33 18.41
C MET A 96 -5.83 9.73 19.27
N PRO A 97 -7.00 9.41 18.69
CA PRO A 97 -8.14 8.85 19.43
C PRO A 97 -7.87 7.46 20.00
N PHE A 98 -6.87 6.76 19.47
CA PHE A 98 -6.41 5.46 19.95
C PHE A 98 -4.98 5.20 19.47
N GLU A 99 -4.28 4.32 20.17
CA GLU A 99 -3.02 3.77 19.69
C GLU A 99 -3.26 2.87 18.48
N ILE A 100 -2.52 3.11 17.39
CA ILE A 100 -2.50 2.16 16.27
C ILE A 100 -1.32 1.25 16.52
N SER A 101 -1.59 0.05 17.01
CA SER A 101 -0.57 -0.97 17.23
C SER A 101 -0.60 -2.02 16.13
N GLY A 102 0.58 -2.41 15.63
CA GLY A 102 0.65 -3.44 14.60
C GLY A 102 1.99 -3.62 13.90
N THR A 103 1.97 -4.55 12.96
CA THR A 103 3.03 -4.87 12.02
C THR A 103 2.40 -5.23 10.67
N THR A 104 3.20 -5.72 9.73
CA THR A 104 2.77 -6.41 8.51
C THR A 104 3.56 -7.71 8.37
N ASP A 105 3.31 -8.51 7.35
CA ASP A 105 4.08 -9.73 7.13
C ASP A 105 5.49 -9.43 6.60
N VAL A 106 5.58 -8.58 5.57
CA VAL A 106 6.86 -8.24 4.92
C VAL A 106 6.98 -6.74 4.68
N VAL A 107 8.19 -6.20 4.81
CA VAL A 107 8.51 -4.85 4.34
C VAL A 107 9.65 -4.88 3.34
N ILE A 108 9.60 -3.99 2.36
CA ILE A 108 10.76 -3.61 1.55
C ILE A 108 11.32 -2.33 2.17
N ALA A 109 12.58 -2.35 2.58
CA ALA A 109 13.22 -1.23 3.26
C ALA A 109 14.67 -1.02 2.82
N LYS A 110 15.18 0.20 3.04
CA LYS A 110 16.60 0.53 2.81
C LYS A 110 17.51 -0.31 3.73
N LYS A 111 18.52 -0.95 3.14
CA LYS A 111 19.51 -1.77 3.87
C LYS A 111 20.27 -0.95 4.93
N SER A 112 20.55 0.32 4.65
CA SER A 112 21.20 1.24 5.59
C SER A 112 20.44 1.36 6.92
N ASN A 113 19.11 1.44 6.87
CA ASN A 113 18.26 1.56 8.05
C ASN A 113 18.18 0.25 8.83
N ALA A 114 18.14 -0.88 8.13
CA ALA A 114 18.21 -2.19 8.77
C ALA A 114 19.51 -2.38 9.55
N ASN A 115 20.65 -2.06 8.93
CA ASN A 115 21.98 -2.16 9.54
C ASN A 115 22.15 -1.22 10.73
N ALA A 116 21.48 -0.06 10.71
CA ALA A 116 21.49 0.91 11.80
C ALA A 116 20.41 0.65 12.87
N HIS A 117 19.72 -0.51 12.84
CA HIS A 117 18.62 -0.85 13.75
C HIS A 117 17.45 0.17 13.76
N THR A 118 17.25 0.89 12.65
CA THR A 118 16.18 1.89 12.46
C THR A 118 15.25 1.50 11.30
N LEU A 119 15.00 0.19 11.13
CA LEU A 119 14.25 -0.39 10.00
C LEU A 119 12.96 0.38 9.67
N SER A 120 12.17 0.77 10.68
CA SER A 120 10.90 1.49 10.47
C SER A 120 11.06 2.81 9.73
N HIS A 121 12.21 3.49 9.89
CA HIS A 121 12.47 4.77 9.22
C HIS A 121 12.79 4.62 7.73
N GLY A 122 13.17 3.41 7.29
CA GLY A 122 13.56 3.13 5.91
C GLY A 122 12.55 2.28 5.14
N ILE A 123 11.34 2.08 5.66
CA ILE A 123 10.28 1.31 4.99
C ILE A 123 9.86 2.04 3.73
N GLN A 124 9.94 1.40 2.56
CA GLN A 124 9.50 1.94 1.28
C GLN A 124 8.20 1.29 0.82
N ALA A 125 7.99 0.02 1.20
CA ALA A 125 6.75 -0.70 0.97
C ALA A 125 6.44 -1.67 2.12
N GLY A 126 5.16 -1.91 2.38
CA GLY A 126 4.69 -3.05 3.19
C GLY A 126 3.89 -4.01 2.32
N ILE A 127 3.98 -5.31 2.61
CA ILE A 127 3.24 -6.38 1.93
C ILE A 127 2.52 -7.18 3.02
N GLU A 128 1.20 -7.05 3.03
CA GLU A 128 0.30 -7.81 3.88
C GLU A 128 -0.21 -9.02 3.10
N LEU A 129 -0.01 -10.20 3.66
CA LEU A 129 -0.30 -11.47 3.00
C LEU A 129 -1.58 -12.09 3.55
N LYS A 130 -2.44 -12.55 2.66
CA LYS A 130 -3.65 -13.30 3.01
C LYS A 130 -3.77 -14.52 2.11
N LYS A 131 -4.24 -15.66 2.63
CA LYS A 131 -4.61 -16.80 1.76
C LYS A 131 -5.78 -16.44 0.83
N GLN A 132 -6.72 -15.65 1.34
CA GLN A 132 -7.85 -15.09 0.61
C GLN A 132 -8.08 -13.67 1.11
N ILE A 133 -8.25 -12.71 0.20
CA ILE A 133 -8.53 -11.32 0.56
C ILE A 133 -10.03 -11.16 0.77
N LYS A 134 -10.40 -10.49 1.87
CA LYS A 134 -11.76 -10.10 2.19
C LYS A 134 -11.81 -8.59 2.40
N ASP A 135 -12.99 -7.99 2.24
CA ASP A 135 -13.13 -6.53 2.43
C ASP A 135 -12.75 -6.09 3.86
N ILE A 136 -12.91 -6.98 4.85
CA ILE A 136 -12.48 -6.73 6.23
C ILE A 136 -10.96 -6.61 6.41
N ASP A 137 -10.16 -7.02 5.43
CA ASP A 137 -8.70 -6.86 5.43
C ASP A 137 -8.27 -5.44 5.00
N ILE A 138 -9.11 -4.71 4.26
CA ILE A 138 -8.79 -3.38 3.72
C ILE A 138 -8.50 -2.36 4.85
N PRO A 139 -9.33 -2.25 5.92
CA PRO A 139 -9.02 -1.35 7.03
C PRO A 139 -7.67 -1.62 7.69
N GLN A 140 -7.25 -2.88 7.77
CA GLN A 140 -5.94 -3.23 8.30
C GLN A 140 -4.81 -2.71 7.40
N ALA A 141 -4.90 -2.94 6.08
CA ALA A 141 -3.90 -2.48 5.11
C ALA A 141 -3.77 -0.95 5.07
N ILE A 142 -4.90 -0.22 5.13
CA ILE A 142 -4.89 1.24 5.20
C ILE A 142 -4.28 1.72 6.52
N GLY A 143 -4.61 1.08 7.64
CA GLY A 143 -3.99 1.38 8.93
C GLY A 143 -2.47 1.25 8.90
N GLN A 144 -1.97 0.19 8.27
CA GLN A 144 -0.54 -0.04 8.06
C GLN A 144 0.08 1.03 7.16
N LEU A 145 -0.62 1.51 6.12
CA LEU A 145 -0.16 2.60 5.28
C LEU A 145 0.04 3.89 6.08
N LEU A 146 -0.95 4.26 6.89
CA LEU A 146 -0.89 5.49 7.69
C LEU A 146 0.26 5.43 8.69
N THR A 147 0.40 4.33 9.43
CA THR A 147 1.48 4.21 10.43
C THR A 147 2.86 4.06 9.80
N ALA A 148 3.00 3.31 8.71
CA ALA A 148 4.25 3.22 7.97
C ALA A 148 4.63 4.58 7.39
N ASN A 149 3.66 5.37 6.90
CA ASN A 149 3.91 6.73 6.45
C ASN A 149 4.33 7.66 7.60
N ILE A 150 3.78 7.52 8.81
CA ILE A 150 4.23 8.31 9.97
C ILE A 150 5.67 7.96 10.34
N ARG A 151 6.00 6.67 10.35
CA ARG A 151 7.29 6.18 10.86
C ARG A 151 8.42 6.28 9.84
N SER A 152 8.13 6.10 8.56
CA SER A 152 9.14 6.09 7.51
C SER A 152 9.48 7.50 7.03
N ASN A 153 10.74 7.70 6.62
CA ASN A 153 11.17 8.88 5.89
C ASN A 153 10.88 8.80 4.38
N GLU A 154 10.39 7.65 3.90
CA GLU A 154 10.18 7.37 2.48
C GLU A 154 8.72 7.54 2.06
N ALA A 155 8.50 7.69 0.75
CA ALA A 155 7.17 7.66 0.15
C ALA A 155 6.61 6.22 0.10
N VAL A 156 5.92 5.84 1.18
CA VAL A 156 5.44 4.47 1.41
C VAL A 156 4.22 4.12 0.57
N PHE A 157 4.15 2.87 0.14
CA PHE A 157 2.91 2.22 -0.29
C PHE A 157 2.73 0.88 0.43
N ILE A 158 1.49 0.40 0.52
CA ILE A 158 1.15 -0.93 1.06
C ILE A 158 0.53 -1.77 -0.05
N VAL A 159 0.85 -3.06 -0.06
CA VAL A 159 0.26 -4.06 -0.94
C VAL A 159 -0.45 -5.10 -0.09
N LEU A 160 -1.75 -5.26 -0.29
CA LEU A 160 -2.52 -6.38 0.25
C LEU A 160 -2.66 -7.44 -0.85
N THR A 161 -2.16 -8.65 -0.61
CA THR A 161 -2.12 -9.67 -1.66
C THR A 161 -2.26 -11.10 -1.15
N ASN A 162 -2.79 -11.95 -2.02
CA ASN A 162 -2.71 -13.41 -1.88
C ASN A 162 -1.59 -14.04 -2.71
N LEU A 163 -0.66 -13.23 -3.23
CA LEU A 163 0.44 -13.64 -4.12
C LEU A 163 -0.03 -14.40 -5.39
N ASN A 164 -1.29 -14.25 -5.74
CA ASN A 164 -1.93 -14.87 -6.89
C ASN A 164 -2.72 -13.79 -7.65
N GLU A 165 -4.03 -13.94 -7.77
CA GLU A 165 -4.86 -13.09 -8.64
C GLU A 165 -5.11 -11.69 -8.08
N GLU A 166 -4.94 -11.48 -6.77
CA GLU A 166 -5.33 -10.23 -6.14
C GLU A 166 -4.13 -9.50 -5.51
N TRP A 167 -3.87 -8.30 -6.03
CA TRP A 167 -2.88 -7.36 -5.53
C TRP A 167 -3.52 -5.99 -5.44
N ILE A 168 -3.70 -5.49 -4.22
CA ILE A 168 -4.33 -4.19 -3.96
C ILE A 168 -3.27 -3.24 -3.42
N PHE A 169 -3.01 -2.19 -4.17
CA PHE A 169 -2.04 -1.15 -3.81
C PHE A 169 -2.74 -0.02 -3.07
N PHE A 170 -2.10 0.51 -2.04
CA PHE A 170 -2.53 1.68 -1.29
C PHE A 170 -1.36 2.66 -1.13
N TRP A 171 -1.58 3.94 -1.40
CA TRP A 171 -0.60 5.00 -1.11
C TRP A 171 -1.28 6.33 -0.84
N LEU A 172 -0.54 7.27 -0.25
CA LEU A 172 -1.04 8.62 0.01
C LEU A 172 -0.69 9.55 -1.16
N LYS A 173 -1.63 10.41 -1.54
CA LYS A 173 -1.42 11.43 -2.56
C LYS A 173 -2.18 12.71 -2.21
N ASP A 174 -1.49 13.84 -2.29
CA ASP A 174 -2.14 15.14 -2.34
C ASP A 174 -2.70 15.35 -3.76
N VAL A 175 -4.01 15.58 -3.83
CA VAL A 175 -4.74 15.95 -5.04
C VAL A 175 -5.43 17.28 -4.73
N GLU A 176 -4.97 18.35 -5.39
CA GLU A 176 -5.54 19.69 -5.29
C GLU A 176 -5.65 20.22 -3.85
N GLY A 177 -4.63 19.95 -3.02
CA GLY A 177 -4.57 20.39 -1.62
C GLY A 177 -5.38 19.53 -0.66
N LYS A 178 -5.91 18.39 -1.13
CA LYS A 178 -6.59 17.38 -0.31
C LYS A 178 -5.78 16.11 -0.30
N LEU A 179 -5.54 15.57 0.89
CA LEU A 179 -4.85 14.31 1.03
C LEU A 179 -5.81 13.14 0.82
N ASN A 180 -5.43 12.21 -0.04
CA ASN A 180 -6.22 11.04 -0.40
C ASN A 180 -5.41 9.76 -0.19
N ILE A 181 -6.12 8.69 0.13
CA ILE A 181 -5.63 7.32 -0.01
C ILE A 181 -6.03 6.86 -1.41
N MET A 182 -5.04 6.65 -2.26
CA MET A 182 -5.23 6.09 -3.58
C MET A 182 -5.23 4.56 -3.48
N GLN A 183 -6.06 3.92 -4.28
CA GLN A 183 -6.20 2.47 -4.34
C GLN A 183 -6.32 2.00 -5.78
N PHE A 184 -5.66 0.89 -6.14
CA PHE A 184 -6.06 0.10 -7.32
C PHE A 184 -5.85 -1.39 -7.07
N ARG A 185 -6.60 -2.21 -7.80
CA ARG A 185 -6.53 -3.67 -7.76
C ARG A 185 -6.07 -4.19 -9.11
N VAL A 186 -5.03 -5.02 -9.10
CA VAL A 186 -4.44 -5.63 -10.28
C VAL A 186 -4.15 -7.11 -10.04
N ASN A 187 -3.88 -7.85 -11.11
CA ASN A 187 -3.36 -9.21 -11.04
C ASN A 187 -1.82 -9.21 -10.90
N ILE A 188 -1.25 -10.38 -10.60
CA ILE A 188 0.20 -10.55 -10.43
C ILE A 188 1.03 -10.09 -11.64
N ASN A 189 0.53 -10.32 -12.86
CA ASN A 189 1.26 -10.00 -14.09
C ASN A 189 1.49 -8.50 -14.26
N ILE A 190 0.63 -7.68 -13.64
CA ILE A 190 0.73 -6.23 -13.60
C ILE A 190 1.42 -5.77 -12.30
N ALA A 191 1.10 -6.40 -11.17
CA ALA A 191 1.60 -5.99 -9.86
C ALA A 191 3.13 -6.05 -9.74
N ILE A 192 3.76 -7.12 -10.24
CA ILE A 192 5.21 -7.27 -10.16
C ILE A 192 5.92 -6.14 -10.93
N PRO A 193 5.63 -5.91 -12.23
CA PRO A 193 6.19 -4.78 -12.96
C PRO A 193 6.01 -3.41 -12.29
N ILE A 194 4.87 -3.17 -11.63
CA ILE A 194 4.63 -1.94 -10.87
C ILE A 194 5.61 -1.79 -9.71
N ILE A 195 5.78 -2.85 -8.92
CA ILE A 195 6.71 -2.85 -7.79
C ILE A 195 8.13 -2.66 -8.31
N GLU A 196 8.55 -3.43 -9.32
CA GLU A 196 9.90 -3.31 -9.88
C GLU A 196 10.19 -1.89 -10.38
N ARG A 197 9.23 -1.26 -11.10
CA ARG A 197 9.37 0.13 -11.55
C ARG A 197 9.46 1.13 -10.40
N ALA A 198 8.70 0.92 -9.32
CA ALA A 198 8.77 1.77 -8.13
C ALA A 198 10.14 1.72 -7.43
N PHE A 199 10.92 0.66 -7.65
CA PHE A 199 12.26 0.50 -7.08
C PHE A 199 13.39 0.70 -8.10
N SER A 200 13.11 0.76 -9.40
CA SER A 200 14.10 1.07 -10.45
C SER A 200 14.26 2.57 -10.71
N GLN A 201 13.24 3.38 -10.44
CA GLN A 201 13.23 4.83 -10.73
C GLN A 201 13.91 5.72 -9.67
N TYR A 202 14.55 5.17 -8.64
CA TYR A 202 15.38 5.97 -7.71
C TYR A 202 16.77 6.25 -8.30
N ASP A 203 16.78 6.92 -9.46
CA ASP A 203 17.91 7.70 -9.95
C ASP A 203 17.48 9.19 -9.87
N ASP A 204 18.06 9.95 -8.93
CA ASP A 204 17.62 11.29 -8.47
C ASP A 204 17.56 12.39 -9.55
N SER A 205 17.88 12.08 -10.81
CA SER A 205 18.06 13.05 -11.90
C SER A 205 16.77 13.47 -12.63
N LEU A 206 15.63 12.80 -12.41
CA LEU A 206 14.39 13.04 -13.19
C LEU A 206 13.30 13.89 -12.48
N LEU A 207 13.49 14.28 -11.22
CA LEU A 207 12.51 15.05 -10.44
C LEU A 207 12.36 16.53 -10.88
N ALA A 208 13.17 17.02 -11.81
CA ALA A 208 13.22 18.42 -12.20
C ALA A 208 12.14 18.86 -13.23
N SER A 209 11.28 17.96 -13.71
CA SER A 209 10.19 18.38 -14.59
C SER A 209 8.96 17.50 -14.43
N ARG A 210 7.82 18.08 -14.04
CA ARG A 210 6.58 18.09 -14.85
C ARG A 210 5.36 18.62 -14.10
N LYS A 211 4.43 19.09 -14.93
CA LYS A 211 3.32 20.01 -14.70
C LYS A 211 2.13 19.37 -13.95
N SER A 212 1.26 20.24 -13.46
CA SER A 212 -0.04 19.97 -12.84
C SER A 212 -0.99 19.16 -13.74
N PHE A 213 -1.74 18.22 -13.15
CA PHE A 213 -2.78 17.44 -13.82
C PHE A 213 -4.12 17.58 -13.04
N ASN A 214 -5.24 17.58 -13.77
CA ASN A 214 -6.61 17.69 -13.23
C ASN A 214 -7.27 16.31 -13.13
N PHE A 215 -8.06 16.05 -12.08
CA PHE A 215 -8.59 14.72 -11.75
C PHE A 215 -10.12 14.67 -11.81
N ARG A 216 -10.69 13.48 -12.13
CA ARG A 216 -12.11 13.16 -11.86
C ARG A 216 -12.23 12.20 -10.68
N GLN A 217 -13.05 12.58 -9.72
CA GLN A 217 -13.26 11.89 -8.45
C GLN A 217 -14.36 10.82 -8.59
N TYR A 218 -14.02 9.54 -8.38
CA TYR A 218 -15.02 8.50 -8.12
C TYR A 218 -15.02 8.17 -6.63
N MET A 219 -15.97 8.76 -5.90
CA MET A 219 -16.22 8.42 -4.50
C MET A 219 -16.99 7.11 -4.42
N ARG A 220 -16.35 6.05 -3.93
CA ARG A 220 -17.08 4.85 -3.48
C ARG A 220 -17.51 5.08 -2.04
N VAL A 221 -18.66 5.72 -1.86
CA VAL A 221 -19.37 5.70 -0.57
C VAL A 221 -19.98 4.31 -0.44
N GLY A 222 -19.69 3.63 0.67
CA GLY A 222 -20.30 2.33 0.97
C GLY A 222 -21.81 2.38 0.80
N ASP A 223 -22.33 1.44 0.02
CA ASP A 223 -23.75 1.14 -0.24
C ASP A 223 -24.76 2.25 0.09
N VAL A 224 -25.14 3.07 -0.90
CA VAL A 224 -26.53 3.39 -1.30
C VAL A 224 -26.48 4.25 -2.57
N SER A 225 -27.12 3.77 -3.62
CA SER A 225 -27.43 4.50 -4.86
C SER A 225 -28.12 5.83 -4.56
N LYS A 226 -27.52 6.96 -4.99
CA LYS A 226 -28.24 8.16 -5.44
C LYS A 226 -27.33 9.03 -6.29
N VAL A 227 -27.31 8.68 -7.56
CA VAL A 227 -26.74 9.48 -8.64
C VAL A 227 -27.63 10.71 -8.83
N ARG A 228 -27.08 11.92 -8.70
CA ARG A 228 -27.62 13.11 -9.36
C ARG A 228 -26.51 13.63 -10.28
N ILE A 229 -26.64 13.29 -11.56
CA ILE A 229 -25.82 13.82 -12.64
C ILE A 229 -26.41 15.20 -12.99
N GLU A 230 -25.61 16.24 -12.84
CA GLU A 230 -25.73 17.41 -13.70
C GLU A 230 -24.53 17.34 -14.67
N GLU A 231 -24.84 17.01 -15.93
CA GLU A 231 -23.89 17.05 -17.03
C GLU A 231 -23.59 18.51 -17.36
N GLU A 232 -22.35 18.95 -17.15
CA GLU A 232 -21.75 19.95 -18.03
C GLU A 232 -20.67 19.30 -18.88
N LYS A 233 -21.01 19.19 -20.17
CA LYS A 233 -20.14 18.72 -21.24
C LYS A 233 -19.03 19.74 -21.48
N THR A 234 -17.80 19.36 -21.15
CA THR A 234 -16.62 19.78 -21.93
C THR A 234 -15.81 18.53 -22.27
N LYS A 235 -15.78 18.23 -23.57
CA LYS A 235 -14.92 17.22 -24.19
C LYS A 235 -13.52 17.83 -24.32
N GLU A 236 -12.60 17.38 -23.48
CA GLU A 236 -11.17 17.38 -23.80
C GLU A 236 -10.63 15.98 -23.52
N SER A 237 -9.74 15.52 -24.41
CA SER A 237 -9.31 14.14 -24.58
C SER A 237 -8.66 13.54 -23.33
N MET A 238 -9.16 12.37 -22.94
CA MET A 238 -8.62 11.49 -21.90
C MET A 238 -7.23 10.97 -22.34
N ASP A 239 -6.24 11.10 -21.47
CA ASP A 239 -4.97 10.39 -21.60
C ASP A 239 -5.00 9.24 -20.56
N ASP A 240 -5.11 8.01 -21.04
CA ASP A 240 -5.41 6.78 -20.29
C ASP A 240 -4.25 6.28 -19.39
N ASN A 241 -3.30 7.17 -19.05
CA ASN A 241 -2.02 6.85 -18.41
C ASN A 241 -1.90 7.35 -16.96
N HIS A 242 -2.96 7.92 -16.41
CA HIS A 242 -2.87 8.80 -15.25
C HIS A 242 -2.61 8.04 -13.92
N GLY A 243 -3.16 6.83 -13.74
CA GLY A 243 -3.11 6.12 -12.46
C GLY A 243 -1.72 5.60 -12.07
N LEU A 244 -1.02 4.97 -13.02
CA LEU A 244 0.31 4.40 -12.79
C LEU A 244 1.37 5.49 -12.57
N GLU A 245 1.32 6.57 -13.34
CA GLU A 245 2.26 7.69 -13.17
C GLU A 245 2.11 8.35 -11.79
N LEU A 246 0.88 8.47 -11.28
CA LEU A 246 0.64 8.96 -9.91
C LEU A 246 1.30 8.09 -8.85
N PHE A 247 1.27 6.77 -9.05
CA PHE A 247 1.89 5.83 -8.12
C PHE A 247 3.42 5.87 -8.19
N LEU A 248 3.99 5.89 -9.40
CA LEU A 248 5.44 5.91 -9.59
C LEU A 248 6.06 7.24 -9.13
N ASN A 249 5.38 8.36 -9.36
CA ASN A 249 5.81 9.70 -8.92
C ASN A 249 5.22 10.10 -7.55
N ARG A 250 4.83 9.12 -6.72
CA ARG A 250 4.32 9.42 -5.38
C ARG A 250 5.39 10.12 -4.56
N SER A 251 4.99 11.13 -3.81
CA SER A 251 5.89 11.88 -2.91
C SER A 251 5.59 11.53 -1.47
N LYS A 252 6.57 11.73 -0.59
CA LYS A 252 6.33 11.67 0.85
C LYS A 252 5.26 12.70 1.21
N VAL A 253 4.23 12.28 1.96
CA VAL A 253 3.26 13.20 2.55
C VAL A 253 3.36 13.18 4.06
N SER A 254 3.27 14.35 4.69
CA SER A 254 3.17 14.49 6.14
C SER A 254 1.71 14.50 6.56
N LEU A 255 1.32 13.56 7.41
CA LEU A 255 0.03 13.60 8.08
C LEU A 255 0.10 14.65 9.20
N LYS A 256 -0.67 15.72 9.07
CA LYS A 256 -0.81 16.75 10.10
C LYS A 256 -2.12 16.51 10.84
N MET A 257 -2.05 16.41 12.17
CA MET A 257 -3.25 16.42 13.00
C MET A 257 -3.79 17.85 13.03
N MET A 258 -5.07 18.02 12.74
CA MET A 258 -5.71 19.31 12.97
C MET A 258 -5.86 19.51 14.47
N SER A 259 -5.30 20.60 14.99
CA SER A 259 -5.55 20.96 16.38
C SER A 259 -7.06 21.17 16.57
N GLN A 260 -7.62 20.60 17.65
CA GLN A 260 -9.05 20.71 17.97
C GLN A 260 -9.55 22.17 18.07
N ILE A 261 -8.64 23.14 18.18
CA ILE A 261 -8.91 24.57 18.25
C ILE A 261 -9.73 25.07 17.04
N TRP A 262 -9.60 24.46 15.87
CA TRP A 262 -10.36 24.87 14.67
C TRP A 262 -11.81 24.35 14.62
N ARG A 263 -12.16 23.31 15.39
CA ARG A 263 -13.56 22.81 15.44
C ARG A 263 -14.48 23.72 16.25
N MET A 264 -13.94 24.65 17.05
CA MET A 264 -14.74 25.53 17.93
C MET A 264 -15.14 26.88 17.29
N TYR A 265 -14.70 27.18 16.07
CA TYR A 265 -14.99 28.45 15.37
C TYR A 265 -15.89 28.30 14.13
N MET A 266 -16.48 27.13 13.89
CA MET A 266 -17.51 26.92 12.86
C MET A 266 -18.75 26.21 13.42
N MET A 267 -19.34 26.78 14.48
CA MET A 267 -20.74 26.59 14.85
C MET A 267 -21.43 27.94 14.94
#